data_AF-A0A8W8IQY2-F1
#
_entry.id   AF-A0A8W8IQY2-F1
#
_cell.length_a   1.000
_cell.length_b   1.000
_cell.length_c   1.000
_cell.angle_alpha   90.00
_cell.angle_beta   90.00
_cell.angle_gamma   90.00
#
_symmetry.space_group_name_H-M   'P 1'
#
loop_
_entity.id
_entity.type
_entity.pdbx_description
1 polymer ?
#
loop_
_entity_poly.entity_id
_entity_poly.type
_entity_poly.pdbx_seq_one_letter_code
_entity_poly.pdbx_strand_id
1 'polypeptide(L)'
;MLMNSMRSLVKTVLKASVAFRDKNNTQREGIKDSIMLTLSMNTQTILAGMSIGLFVYYVIKRMRYRLPPGPWCIPLVGHYKIYSSPEIHVKIAKLAKEYGPIVRLSAGPQTWVVLNDINSVLEAMVKRKADFAGRPHFASGT
;
A
#
# COMPACT_ATOMS: atom_id res chain seq x y z
N MET A 1 39.19 57.92 37.24
CA MET A 1 38.25 58.33 36.16
C MET A 1 38.38 57.44 34.91
N LEU A 2 39.61 57.16 34.43
CA LEU A 2 39.87 56.30 33.25
C LEU A 2 39.33 54.85 33.34
N MET A 3 39.49 54.18 34.48
CA MET A 3 39.07 52.78 34.67
C MET A 3 37.57 52.52 34.50
N ASN A 4 36.70 53.49 34.82
CA ASN A 4 35.26 53.34 34.70
C ASN A 4 34.77 53.50 33.24
N SER A 5 35.46 54.35 32.47
CA SER A 5 35.23 54.50 31.03
C SER A 5 35.58 53.22 30.26
N MET A 6 36.70 52.59 30.63
CA MET A 6 37.14 51.31 30.04
C MET A 6 36.14 50.17 30.31
N ARG A 7 35.61 50.08 31.54
CA ARG A 7 34.60 49.06 31.89
C ARG A 7 33.27 49.26 31.15
N SER A 8 32.89 50.51 30.87
CA SER A 8 31.71 50.85 30.07
C SER A 8 31.85 50.40 28.62
N LEU A 9 32.98 50.71 27.99
CA LEU A 9 33.27 50.30 26.61
C LEU A 9 33.26 48.78 26.43
N VAL A 10 33.87 48.05 27.36
CA VAL A 10 33.88 46.57 27.32
C VAL A 10 32.46 46.00 27.40
N LYS A 11 31.58 46.55 28.26
CA LYS A 11 30.17 46.12 28.33
C LYS A 11 29.40 46.41 27.05
N THR A 12 29.64 47.55 26.42
CA THR A 12 28.99 47.92 25.16
C THR A 12 29.42 46.99 24.03
N VAL A 13 30.72 46.69 23.92
CA VAL A 13 31.26 45.77 22.91
C VAL A 13 30.76 44.34 23.14
N LEU A 14 30.73 43.87 24.39
CA LEU A 14 30.17 42.56 24.74
C LEU A 14 28.68 42.48 24.39
N LYS A 15 27.88 43.48 24.74
CA LYS A 15 26.45 43.51 24.45
C LYS A 15 26.18 43.52 22.94
N ALA A 16 26.95 44.28 22.18
CA ALA A 16 26.87 44.32 20.72
C ALA A 16 27.28 42.98 20.09
N SER A 17 28.37 42.35 20.57
CA SER A 17 28.85 41.04 20.11
C SER A 17 27.82 39.94 20.39
N VAL A 18 27.23 39.93 21.58
CA VAL A 18 26.17 38.99 21.96
C VAL A 18 24.92 39.20 21.12
N ALA A 19 24.45 40.44 20.94
CA ALA A 19 23.29 40.74 20.09
C ALA A 19 23.53 40.36 18.62
N PHE A 20 24.75 40.57 18.11
CA PHE A 20 25.14 40.15 16.77
C PHE A 20 25.14 38.62 16.63
N ARG A 21 25.66 37.92 17.64
CA ARG A 21 25.65 36.46 17.68
C ARG A 21 24.22 35.90 17.69
N ASP A 22 23.34 36.51 18.47
CA ASP A 22 21.94 36.09 18.60
C ASP A 22 21.14 36.31 17.31
N LYS A 23 21.34 37.46 16.66
CA LYS A 23 20.76 37.74 15.33
C LYS A 23 21.22 36.74 14.27
N ASN A 24 22.50 36.34 14.30
CA ASN A 24 23.05 35.36 13.37
C ASN A 24 22.55 33.94 13.64
N ASN A 25 22.28 33.59 14.91
CA ASN A 25 21.71 32.30 15.28
C ASN A 25 20.23 32.20 14.86
N THR A 26 19.44 33.25 15.11
CA THR A 26 18.03 33.33 14.68
C THR A 26 17.89 33.22 13.16
N GLN A 27 18.78 33.87 12.41
CA GLN A 27 18.86 33.75 10.95
C GLN A 27 19.19 32.31 10.51
N ARG A 28 20.11 31.63 11.20
CA ARG A 28 20.46 30.23 10.89
C ARG A 28 19.33 29.26 11.18
N GLU A 29 18.60 29.42 12.28
CA GLU A 29 17.46 28.55 12.58
C GLU A 29 16.34 28.72 11.54
N GLY A 30 16.02 29.96 11.13
CA GLY A 30 15.05 30.19 10.06
C GLY A 30 15.44 29.57 8.71
N ILE A 31 16.75 29.57 8.38
CA ILE A 31 17.26 28.88 7.18
C ILE A 31 17.13 27.36 7.31
N LYS A 32 17.45 26.79 8.48
CA LYS A 32 17.31 25.34 8.71
C LYS A 32 15.86 24.89 8.63
N ASP A 33 14.93 25.65 9.20
CA ASP A 33 13.50 25.33 9.18
C ASP A 33 12.96 25.31 7.73
N SER A 34 13.36 26.31 6.93
CA SER A 34 12.99 26.39 5.51
C SER A 34 13.53 25.21 4.69
N ILE A 35 14.79 24.82 4.94
CA ILE A 35 15.43 23.68 4.28
C ILE A 35 14.76 22.36 4.71
N MET A 36 14.50 22.18 6.01
CA MET A 36 13.84 21.00 6.56
C MET A 36 12.43 20.82 5.99
N LEU A 37 11.65 21.90 5.90
CA LEU A 37 10.32 21.87 5.28
C LEU A 37 10.40 21.42 3.82
N THR A 38 11.33 22.00 3.04
CA THR A 38 11.52 21.63 1.63
C THR A 38 11.93 20.16 1.45
N LEU A 39 12.83 19.65 2.30
CA LEU A 39 13.25 18.23 2.27
C LEU A 39 12.09 17.28 2.64
N SER A 40 11.28 17.64 3.63
CA SER A 40 10.15 16.82 4.06
C SER A 40 9.07 16.70 2.96
N MET A 41 8.76 17.80 2.27
CA MET A 41 7.77 17.82 1.18
C MET A 41 8.23 16.96 0.00
N ASN A 42 9.50 17.04 -0.39
CA ASN A 42 10.06 16.22 -1.46
C ASN A 42 10.07 14.72 -1.09
N THR A 43 10.30 14.39 0.18
CA THR A 43 10.27 13.00 0.65
C THR A 43 8.84 12.42 0.57
N GLN A 44 7.83 13.21 0.95
CA GLN A 44 6.43 12.82 0.90
C GLN A 44 5.93 12.62 -0.55
N THR A 45 6.32 13.50 -1.49
CA THR A 45 5.92 13.37 -2.90
C THR A 45 6.52 12.12 -3.56
N ILE A 46 7.79 11.81 -3.27
CA ILE A 46 8.43 10.58 -3.75
C ILE A 46 7.73 9.34 -3.18
N LEU A 47 7.43 9.33 -1.87
CA LEU A 47 6.74 8.20 -1.22
C LEU A 47 5.33 7.99 -1.79
N ALA A 48 4.57 9.08 -1.98
CA ALA A 48 3.26 9.04 -2.59
C ALA A 48 3.34 8.49 -4.04
N GLY A 49 4.25 9.01 -4.85
CA GLY A 49 4.46 8.53 -6.23
C GLY A 49 4.83 7.04 -6.28
N MET A 50 5.71 6.58 -5.40
CA MET A 50 6.13 5.17 -5.34
C MET A 50 4.97 4.27 -4.91
N SER A 51 4.15 4.70 -3.94
CA SER A 51 2.96 3.95 -3.50
C SER A 51 1.89 3.84 -4.59
N ILE A 52 1.63 4.93 -5.31
CA ILE A 52 0.68 4.95 -6.44
C ILE A 52 1.20 4.10 -7.59
N GLY A 53 2.49 4.22 -7.94
CA GLY A 53 3.12 3.41 -8.97
C GLY A 53 3.05 1.91 -8.66
N LEU A 54 3.33 1.53 -7.41
CA LEU A 54 3.22 0.14 -6.95
C LEU A 54 1.76 -0.36 -6.99
N PHE A 55 0.81 0.49 -6.57
CA PHE A 55 -0.62 0.17 -6.63
C PHE A 55 -1.09 -0.04 -8.07
N VAL A 56 -0.76 0.88 -8.98
CA VAL A 56 -1.08 0.78 -10.41
C VAL A 56 -0.41 -0.45 -11.02
N TYR A 57 0.87 -0.70 -10.74
CA TYR A 57 1.56 -1.91 -11.17
C TYR A 57 0.85 -3.18 -10.68
N TYR A 58 0.43 -3.21 -9.42
CA TYR A 58 -0.31 -4.34 -8.85
C TYR A 58 -1.67 -4.53 -9.52
N VAL A 59 -2.41 -3.44 -9.77
CA VAL A 59 -3.71 -3.46 -10.48
C VAL A 59 -3.54 -3.96 -11.92
N ILE A 60 -2.58 -3.42 -12.67
CA ILE A 60 -2.30 -3.83 -14.05
C ILE A 60 -1.87 -5.31 -14.10
N LYS A 61 -1.00 -5.75 -13.18
CA LYS A 61 -0.61 -7.17 -13.08
C LYS A 61 -1.82 -8.06 -12.80
N ARG A 62 -2.75 -7.62 -11.95
CA ARG A 62 -3.98 -8.36 -11.64
C ARG A 62 -4.96 -8.41 -12.82
N MET A 63 -4.98 -7.37 -13.65
CA MET A 63 -5.81 -7.26 -14.86
C MET A 63 -5.21 -7.97 -16.09
N ARG A 64 -3.88 -8.13 -16.14
CA ARG A 64 -3.18 -8.79 -17.27
C ARG A 64 -3.50 -10.26 -17.43
N TYR A 65 -3.86 -10.93 -16.34
CA TYR A 65 -4.41 -12.26 -16.43
C TYR A 65 -5.86 -12.12 -16.91
N ARG A 66 -6.20 -12.75 -18.04
CA ARG A 66 -7.55 -12.91 -18.58
C ARG A 66 -8.40 -13.77 -17.62
N LEU A 67 -8.63 -13.23 -16.43
CA LEU A 67 -9.41 -13.87 -15.41
C LEU A 67 -10.89 -13.67 -15.76
N PRO A 68 -11.71 -14.70 -15.59
CA PRO A 68 -13.13 -14.61 -15.84
C PRO A 68 -13.74 -13.50 -14.98
N PRO A 69 -14.81 -12.84 -15.46
CA PRO A 69 -15.51 -11.83 -14.68
C PRO A 69 -15.93 -12.45 -13.34
N GLY A 70 -15.69 -11.72 -12.26
CA GLY A 70 -16.09 -12.14 -10.92
C GLY A 70 -16.54 -10.93 -10.12
N PRO A 71 -17.37 -11.13 -9.09
CA PRO A 71 -17.74 -10.08 -8.17
C PRO A 71 -16.50 -9.32 -7.68
N TRP A 72 -16.59 -7.99 -7.73
CA TRP A 72 -15.49 -7.13 -7.28
C TRP A 72 -15.28 -7.37 -5.78
N CYS A 73 -14.09 -7.84 -5.43
CA CYS A 73 -13.69 -8.06 -4.06
C CYS A 73 -12.47 -7.25 -3.66
N ILE A 74 -12.46 -6.81 -2.40
CA ILE A 74 -11.31 -6.15 -1.77
C ILE A 74 -10.14 -7.14 -1.80
N PRO A 75 -8.97 -6.75 -2.35
CA PRO A 75 -7.86 -7.67 -2.62
C PRO A 75 -7.28 -8.36 -1.37
N LEU A 76 -7.52 -7.84 -0.17
CA LEU A 76 -6.95 -8.36 1.08
C LEU A 76 -7.94 -9.19 1.92
N VAL A 77 -9.23 -8.83 1.94
CA VAL A 77 -10.26 -9.52 2.74
C VAL A 77 -10.98 -10.59 1.93
N GLY A 78 -11.07 -10.42 0.61
CA GLY A 78 -11.81 -11.34 -0.26
C GLY A 78 -13.29 -11.49 0.13
N HIS A 79 -13.94 -12.56 -0.32
CA HIS A 79 -15.34 -12.87 0.05
C HIS A 79 -15.44 -13.56 1.42
N TYR A 80 -14.88 -13.00 2.48
CA TYR A 80 -14.88 -13.63 3.81
C TYR A 80 -16.28 -14.10 4.26
N LYS A 81 -17.33 -13.33 3.95
CA LYS A 81 -18.74 -13.69 4.25
C LYS A 81 -19.25 -14.93 3.50
N ILE A 82 -18.62 -15.29 2.38
CA ILE A 82 -18.92 -16.53 1.64
C ILE A 82 -18.20 -17.71 2.31
N TYR A 83 -16.94 -17.52 2.72
CA TYR A 83 -16.12 -18.55 3.37
C TYR A 83 -16.57 -18.90 4.79
N SER A 84 -16.98 -17.91 5.58
CA SER A 84 -17.40 -18.13 6.98
C SER A 84 -18.81 -18.72 7.10
N SER A 85 -19.51 -18.95 5.98
CA SER A 85 -20.86 -19.50 6.00
C SER A 85 -20.82 -21.02 5.90
N PRO A 86 -21.56 -21.76 6.73
CA PRO A 86 -21.73 -23.20 6.56
C PRO A 86 -22.34 -23.55 5.18
N GLU A 87 -23.08 -22.61 4.58
CA GLU A 87 -23.73 -22.72 3.27
C GLU A 87 -22.90 -22.14 2.11
N ILE A 88 -21.59 -22.39 2.08
CA ILE A 88 -20.71 -21.89 1.01
C ILE A 88 -21.19 -22.33 -0.38
N HIS A 89 -21.65 -23.57 -0.51
CA HIS A 89 -22.14 -24.15 -1.78
C HIS A 89 -23.38 -23.41 -2.32
N VAL A 90 -24.31 -22.99 -1.44
CA VAL A 90 -25.50 -22.20 -1.83
C VAL A 90 -25.09 -20.82 -2.32
N LYS A 91 -24.13 -20.17 -1.63
CA LYS A 91 -23.65 -18.84 -2.01
C LYS A 91 -22.90 -18.86 -3.35
N ILE A 92 -22.08 -19.88 -3.58
CA ILE A 92 -21.40 -20.09 -4.86
C ILE A 92 -22.42 -20.35 -5.98
N ALA A 93 -23.44 -21.17 -5.73
CA ALA A 93 -24.50 -21.42 -6.72
C ALA A 93 -25.32 -20.17 -7.05
N LYS A 94 -25.61 -19.30 -6.07
CA LYS A 94 -26.24 -17.99 -6.31
C LYS A 94 -25.35 -17.10 -7.20
N LEU A 95 -24.05 -17.09 -6.91
CA LEU A 95 -23.09 -16.31 -7.67
C LEU A 95 -22.94 -16.81 -9.11
N ALA A 96 -23.04 -18.12 -9.34
CA ALA A 96 -23.07 -18.73 -10.66
C ALA A 96 -24.27 -18.27 -11.50
N LYS A 97 -25.43 -18.04 -10.86
CA LYS A 97 -26.62 -17.51 -11.53
C LYS A 97 -26.45 -16.04 -11.94
N GLU A 98 -25.67 -15.27 -11.19
CA GLU A 98 -25.50 -13.83 -11.40
C GLU A 98 -24.34 -13.50 -12.37
N TYR A 99 -23.20 -14.17 -12.24
CA TYR A 99 -21.99 -13.90 -13.02
C TYR A 99 -21.74 -14.91 -14.15
N GLY A 100 -22.49 -16.03 -14.17
CA GLY A 100 -22.40 -17.05 -15.20
C GLY A 100 -21.62 -18.30 -14.80
N PRO A 101 -21.33 -19.18 -15.76
CA PRO A 101 -20.83 -20.54 -15.51
C PRO A 101 -19.40 -20.61 -14.97
N ILE A 102 -18.60 -19.57 -15.15
CA ILE A 102 -17.22 -19.49 -14.68
C ILE A 102 -17.10 -18.26 -13.79
N VAL A 103 -16.85 -18.48 -12.50
CA VAL A 103 -16.81 -17.39 -11.53
C VAL A 103 -15.49 -17.38 -10.78
N ARG A 104 -14.91 -16.18 -10.66
CA ARG A 104 -13.72 -15.95 -9.86
C ARG A 104 -14.10 -15.55 -8.42
N LEU A 105 -13.52 -16.24 -7.45
CA LEU A 105 -13.57 -15.91 -6.03
C LEU A 105 -12.16 -15.58 -5.52
N SER A 106 -12.04 -14.60 -4.64
CA SER A 106 -10.78 -14.30 -3.94
C SER A 106 -10.93 -14.58 -2.45
N ALA A 107 -10.00 -15.36 -1.89
CA ALA A 107 -9.84 -15.67 -0.47
C ALA A 107 -8.48 -15.12 0.00
N GLY A 108 -8.44 -13.86 0.43
CA GLY A 108 -7.18 -13.18 0.78
C GLY A 108 -6.15 -13.27 -0.37
N PRO A 109 -4.94 -13.83 -0.14
CA PRO A 109 -3.90 -13.94 -1.17
C PRO A 109 -4.21 -14.99 -2.25
N GLN A 110 -5.15 -15.91 -2.01
CA GLN A 110 -5.46 -16.99 -2.93
C GLN A 110 -6.67 -16.63 -3.82
N THR A 111 -6.55 -16.87 -5.13
CA THR A 111 -7.67 -16.74 -6.08
C THR A 111 -8.18 -18.13 -6.42
N TRP A 112 -9.48 -18.35 -6.27
CA TRP A 112 -10.17 -19.58 -6.66
C TRP A 112 -11.02 -19.29 -7.90
N VAL A 113 -11.07 -20.24 -8.81
CA VAL A 113 -11.96 -20.19 -9.98
C VAL A 113 -12.90 -21.37 -9.86
N VAL A 114 -14.19 -21.09 -9.79
CA VAL A 114 -15.23 -22.11 -9.69
C VAL A 114 -15.85 -22.30 -11.07
N LEU A 115 -15.85 -23.55 -11.53
CA LEU A 115 -16.51 -23.98 -12.76
C LEU A 115 -17.85 -24.61 -12.39
N ASN A 116 -18.95 -24.00 -12.84
CA ASN A 116 -20.32 -24.48 -12.62
C ASN A 116 -20.96 -25.09 -13.88
N ASP A 117 -20.20 -25.23 -14.97
CA ASP A 117 -20.65 -25.81 -16.23
C ASP A 117 -19.90 -27.10 -16.58
N ILE A 118 -20.63 -28.07 -17.14
CA ILE A 118 -20.12 -29.40 -17.45
C ILE A 118 -19.02 -29.34 -18.53
N ASN A 119 -19.20 -28.50 -19.56
CA ASN A 119 -18.21 -28.40 -20.65
C ASN A 119 -16.89 -27.82 -20.13
N SER A 120 -16.99 -26.81 -19.26
CA SER A 120 -15.82 -26.18 -18.62
C SER A 120 -15.08 -27.16 -17.71
N VAL A 121 -15.81 -27.97 -16.94
CA VAL A 121 -15.22 -29.03 -16.08
C VAL A 121 -14.55 -30.11 -16.93
N LEU A 122 -15.20 -30.57 -18.00
CA LEU A 122 -14.62 -31.56 -18.91
C LEU A 122 -13.35 -31.05 -19.60
N GLU A 123 -13.34 -29.78 -20.03
CA GLU A 123 -12.13 -29.19 -20.60
C GLU A 123 -10.98 -29.16 -19.57
N ALA A 124 -11.26 -28.73 -18.34
CA ALA A 124 -10.24 -28.67 -17.29
C ALA A 124 -9.73 -30.06 -16.89
N MET A 125 -10.63 -31.01 -16.61
CA MET A 125 -10.28 -32.32 -16.07
C MET A 125 -9.80 -33.32 -17.13
N VAL A 126 -10.29 -33.23 -18.37
CA VAL A 126 -9.96 -34.20 -19.44
C VAL A 126 -8.91 -33.63 -20.38
N LYS A 127 -9.16 -32.47 -20.98
CA LYS A 127 -8.26 -31.89 -22.00
C LYS A 127 -7.00 -31.28 -21.38
N ARG A 128 -7.13 -30.63 -20.22
CA ARG A 128 -6.04 -29.92 -19.53
C ARG A 128 -5.60 -30.61 -18.24
N LYS A 129 -5.76 -31.93 -18.16
CA LYS A 129 -5.46 -32.71 -16.93
C LYS A 129 -4.08 -32.43 -16.34
N ALA A 130 -3.06 -32.18 -17.16
CA ALA A 130 -1.70 -31.90 -16.70
C ALA A 130 -1.60 -30.55 -15.95
N ASP A 131 -2.38 -29.55 -16.36
CA ASP A 131 -2.40 -28.22 -15.73
C ASP A 131 -3.18 -28.23 -14.40
N PHE A 132 -4.17 -29.12 -14.27
CA PHE A 132 -5.05 -29.23 -13.10
C PHE A 132 -4.76 -30.41 -12.17
N ALA A 133 -3.74 -31.23 -12.45
CA ALA A 133 -3.36 -32.39 -11.63
C ALA A 133 -2.66 -32.03 -10.30
N GLY A 134 -2.41 -30.75 -10.04
CA GLY A 134 -1.75 -30.29 -8.82
C GLY A 134 -2.59 -30.52 -7.57
N ARG A 135 -1.99 -31.04 -6.49
CA ARG A 135 -2.64 -31.07 -5.18
C ARG A 135 -2.70 -29.66 -4.60
N PRO A 136 -3.85 -29.21 -4.08
CA PRO A 136 -3.93 -27.94 -3.37
C PRO A 136 -3.01 -27.99 -2.15
N HIS A 137 -2.12 -26.99 -2.03
CA HIS A 137 -1.40 -26.74 -0.79
C HIS A 137 -2.38 -26.15 0.23
N PHE A 138 -3.18 -27.02 0.85
CA PHE A 138 -3.78 -26.68 2.13
C PHE A 138 -2.64 -26.71 3.14
N ALA A 139 -2.36 -25.59 3.80
CA ALA A 139 -1.53 -25.60 4.99
C ALA A 139 -2.29 -26.39 6.06
N SER A 140 -2.16 -27.72 6.05
CA SER A 140 -2.55 -28.54 7.19
C SER A 140 -1.64 -28.14 8.34
N GLY A 141 -2.23 -27.55 9.38
CA GLY A 141 -1.52 -26.81 10.43
C GLY A 141 -0.23 -27.48 10.92
N THR A 142 0.83 -26.70 10.86
CA THR A 142 1.99 -26.76 11.76
C THR A 142 2.14 -25.40 12.39
#